data_AF-A0A2V8WYS0-F1
#
_entry.id   AF-A0A2V8WYS0-F1
#
_cell.length_a   1.000
_cell.length_b   1.000
_cell.length_c   1.000
_cell.angle_alpha   90.00
_cell.angle_beta   90.00
_cell.angle_gamma   90.00
#
_symmetry.space_group_name_H-M   'P 1'
#
loop_
_entity.id
_entity.type
_entity.pdbx_description
1 polymer ?
#
loop_
_entity_poly.entity_id
_entity_poly.type
_entity_poly.pdbx_seq_one_letter_code
_entity_poly.pdbx_strand_id
1 'polypeptide(L)'
;MNVREQAEKAEQFRKLHRGPRMLVLPNAWDVASARILEEAGYPAIATTSAGVAFSLGYPDGERISRKEMLEVVARIAHAVRVPVTADMEAGYGTTVKDMIETAKAVVAAGA
;
A
#
# COMPACT_ATOMS: atom_id res chain seq x y z
N MET A 1 4.84 -13.53 -3.04
CA MET A 1 6.06 -12.71 -2.92
C MET A 1 6.98 -13.39 -1.92
N ASN A 2 8.29 -13.45 -2.15
CA ASN A 2 9.21 -14.02 -1.16
C ASN A 2 9.36 -13.02 0.00
N VAL A 3 9.34 -13.48 1.26
CA VAL A 3 9.59 -12.62 2.45
C VAL A 3 10.87 -11.79 2.30
N ARG A 4 11.90 -12.37 1.68
CA ARG A 4 13.15 -11.68 1.40
C ARG A 4 12.98 -10.51 0.43
N GLU A 5 12.22 -10.71 -0.65
CA GLU A 5 11.92 -9.67 -1.65
C GLU A 5 11.17 -8.50 -1.00
N GLN A 6 10.20 -8.80 -0.13
CA GLN A 6 9.46 -7.75 0.58
C GLN A 6 10.34 -6.97 1.56
N ALA A 7 11.23 -7.66 2.28
CA ALA A 7 12.21 -7.00 3.15
C ALA A 7 13.16 -6.08 2.36
N GLU A 8 13.57 -6.49 1.15
CA GLU A 8 14.41 -5.68 0.26
C GLU A 8 13.67 -4.42 -0.23
N LYS A 9 12.38 -4.54 -0.60
CA LYS A 9 11.53 -3.39 -0.95
C LYS A 9 11.36 -2.41 0.22
N ALA A 10 11.12 -2.92 1.43
CA ALA A 10 11.00 -2.09 2.63
C ALA A 10 12.31 -1.34 2.93
N GLU A 11 13.46 -1.99 2.75
CA GLU A 11 14.77 -1.35 2.90
C GLU A 11 15.01 -0.27 1.85
N GLN A 12 14.63 -0.52 0.59
CA GLN A 12 14.69 0.47 -0.48
C GLN A 12 13.85 1.70 -0.15
N PHE A 13 12.60 1.49 0.30
CA PHE A 13 11.72 2.59 0.73
C PHE A 13 12.31 3.40 1.89
N ARG A 14 12.90 2.72 2.88
CA ARG A 14 13.60 3.37 4.00
C ARG A 14 14.78 4.23 3.54
N LYS A 15 15.53 3.77 2.54
CA LYS A 15 16.64 4.55 1.94
C LYS A 15 16.13 5.81 1.22
N LEU A 16 14.98 5.73 0.55
CA LEU A 16 14.39 6.90 -0.12
C LEU A 16 14.08 8.04 0.86
N HIS A 17 13.63 7.73 2.08
CA HIS A 17 13.36 8.72 3.13
C HIS A 17 14.62 9.43 3.65
N ARG A 18 15.78 8.78 3.55
CA ARG A 18 17.06 9.29 4.05
C ARG A 18 17.92 9.86 2.93
N GLY A 19 17.41 9.87 1.70
CA GLY A 19 18.10 10.39 0.53
C GLY A 19 18.21 11.91 0.56
N PRO A 20 19.09 12.50 -0.27
CA PRO A 20 19.27 13.94 -0.36
C PRO A 20 18.10 14.66 -1.06
N ARG A 21 17.22 13.92 -1.74
CA ARG A 21 16.04 14.48 -2.43
C ARG A 21 14.79 14.19 -1.61
N MET A 22 13.88 15.16 -1.56
CA MET A 22 12.55 14.96 -1.02
C MET A 22 11.86 13.83 -1.77
N LEU A 23 11.36 12.85 -1.02
CA LEU A 23 10.55 11.77 -1.58
C LEU A 23 9.15 12.31 -1.88
N VAL A 24 8.80 12.35 -3.16
CA VAL A 24 7.41 12.54 -3.59
C VAL A 24 6.77 11.16 -3.69
N LEU A 25 5.72 10.94 -2.90
CA LEU A 25 5.03 9.65 -2.78
C LEU A 25 3.57 9.79 -3.24
N PRO A 26 3.27 9.52 -4.52
CA PRO A 26 1.91 9.65 -5.05
C PRO A 26 1.01 8.50 -4.62
N ASN A 27 -0.29 8.79 -4.51
CA ASN A 27 -1.32 7.82 -4.14
C ASN A 27 -1.91 7.13 -5.37
N ALA A 28 -1.99 5.80 -5.33
CA ALA A 28 -2.73 4.94 -6.24
C ALA A 28 -3.97 4.35 -5.55
N TRP A 29 -5.03 4.12 -6.31
CA TRP A 29 -6.26 3.48 -5.82
C TRP A 29 -6.63 2.22 -6.62
N ASP A 30 -5.92 1.94 -7.71
CA ASP A 30 -6.07 0.74 -8.53
C ASP A 30 -4.75 0.38 -9.24
N VAL A 31 -4.77 -0.72 -10.00
CA VAL A 31 -3.61 -1.20 -10.76
C VAL A 31 -3.19 -0.21 -11.86
N ALA A 32 -4.15 0.45 -12.51
CA ALA A 32 -3.86 1.33 -13.63
C ALA A 32 -3.13 2.59 -13.17
N SER A 33 -3.64 3.26 -12.13
CA SER A 33 -3.01 4.41 -11.48
C SER A 33 -1.61 4.06 -10.97
N ALA A 34 -1.44 2.91 -10.31
CA ALA A 34 -0.12 2.49 -9.84
C ALA A 34 0.90 2.32 -10.99
N ARG A 35 0.51 1.69 -12.10
CA ARG A 35 1.39 1.54 -13.27
C ARG A 35 1.74 2.87 -13.92
N ILE A 36 0.76 3.77 -14.05
CA ILE A 36 1.01 5.12 -14.58
C ILE A 36 2.04 5.86 -13.71
N LEU A 37 1.94 5.75 -12.39
CA LEU A 37 2.90 6.37 -11.47
C LEU A 37 4.29 5.71 -11.55
N GLU A 38 4.37 4.38 -11.69
CA GLU A 38 5.64 3.70 -11.91
C GLU A 38 6.29 4.11 -13.25
N GLU A 39 5.51 4.16 -14.33
CA GLU A 39 5.97 4.59 -15.66
C GLU A 39 6.39 6.06 -15.68
N ALA A 40 5.78 6.91 -14.86
CA ALA A 40 6.19 8.29 -14.64
C ALA A 40 7.52 8.42 -13.84
N GLY A 41 8.08 7.30 -13.36
CA GLY A 41 9.39 7.24 -12.72
C GLY A 41 9.38 7.48 -11.22
N TYR A 42 8.22 7.42 -10.55
CA TYR A 42 8.18 7.52 -9.09
C TYR A 42 8.84 6.30 -8.45
N PRO A 43 9.79 6.49 -7.50
CA PRO A 43 10.60 5.38 -6.97
C PRO A 43 9.87 4.55 -5.91
N ALA A 44 8.67 4.96 -5.51
CA ALA A 44 7.75 4.28 -4.60
C ALA A 44 6.33 4.85 -4.79
N ILE A 45 5.32 4.09 -4.38
CA ILE A 45 3.89 4.45 -4.50
C ILE A 45 3.20 4.25 -3.15
N ALA A 46 2.27 5.12 -2.78
CA ALA A 46 1.36 4.87 -1.66
C ALA A 46 -0.02 4.44 -2.18
N THR A 47 -0.78 3.71 -1.38
CA THR A 47 -2.22 3.58 -1.60
C THR A 47 -2.98 4.64 -0.81
N THR A 48 -4.22 4.91 -1.22
CA THR A 48 -5.16 5.78 -0.49
C THR A 48 -6.39 4.97 -0.08
N SER A 49 -6.70 4.94 1.22
CA SER A 49 -7.90 4.26 1.74
C SER A 49 -9.18 4.84 1.12
N ALA A 50 -9.32 6.17 1.18
CA ALA A 50 -10.44 6.91 0.58
C ALA A 50 -10.58 6.66 -0.93
N GLY A 51 -9.49 6.76 -1.69
CA GLY A 51 -9.54 6.55 -3.14
C GLY A 51 -9.93 5.13 -3.52
N VAL A 52 -9.41 4.13 -2.80
CA VAL A 52 -9.81 2.72 -2.97
C VAL A 52 -11.29 2.54 -2.63
N ALA A 53 -11.72 3.02 -1.46
CA ALA A 53 -13.12 2.89 -1.00
C ALA A 53 -14.10 3.51 -2.00
N PHE A 54 -13.86 4.76 -2.43
CA PHE A 54 -14.71 5.45 -3.40
C PHE A 54 -14.74 4.75 -4.75
N SER A 55 -13.60 4.24 -5.23
CA SER A 55 -13.55 3.51 -6.52
C SER A 55 -14.40 2.23 -6.51
N LEU A 56 -14.62 1.65 -5.34
CA LEU A 56 -15.43 0.44 -5.13
C LEU A 56 -16.85 0.74 -4.65
N GLY A 57 -17.26 2.01 -4.59
CA GLY A 57 -18.61 2.42 -4.21
C GLY A 57 -18.87 2.47 -2.70
N TYR A 58 -17.82 2.42 -1.87
CA TYR A 58 -17.91 2.61 -0.42
C TYR A 58 -17.59 4.06 -0.02
N PRO A 59 -18.21 4.59 1.04
CA PRO A 59 -17.68 5.76 1.72
C PRO A 59 -16.32 5.45 2.36
N ASP A 60 -15.53 6.50 2.63
CA ASP A 60 -14.32 6.41 3.43
C ASP A 60 -14.64 6.11 4.92
N GLY A 61 -13.63 5.74 5.72
CA GLY A 61 -13.81 5.48 7.15
C GLY A 61 -14.13 4.01 7.47
N GLU A 62 -13.32 3.08 6.97
CA GLU A 62 -13.39 1.63 7.21
C GLU A 62 -14.77 1.00 6.88
N ARG A 63 -15.49 1.55 5.89
CA ARG A 63 -16.78 0.99 5.41
C ARG A 63 -16.59 -0.17 4.44
N ILE A 64 -15.51 -0.15 3.67
CA ILE A 64 -15.00 -1.31 2.94
C ILE A 64 -14.43 -2.33 3.93
N SER A 65 -14.55 -3.62 3.66
CA SER A 65 -13.99 -4.62 4.56
C SER A 65 -12.45 -4.63 4.53
N ARG A 66 -11.81 -4.96 5.66
CA ARG A 66 -10.35 -5.21 5.75
C ARG A 66 -9.85 -6.11 4.63
N LYS A 67 -10.62 -7.16 4.33
CA LYS A 67 -10.29 -8.15 3.31
C LYS A 67 -10.28 -7.52 1.91
N GLU A 68 -11.33 -6.80 1.53
CA GLU A 68 -11.41 -6.17 0.21
C GLU A 68 -10.34 -5.08 0.03
N MET A 69 -10.06 -4.27 1.07
CA MET A 69 -8.97 -3.31 1.03
C MET A 69 -7.63 -3.99 0.75
N LEU A 70 -7.31 -5.06 1.49
CA LEU A 70 -6.08 -5.84 1.29
C LEU A 70 -6.01 -6.51 -0.08
N GLU A 71 -7.13 -6.94 -0.66
CA GLU A 71 -7.16 -7.47 -2.02
C GLU A 71 -6.75 -6.41 -3.06
N VAL A 72 -7.18 -5.15 -2.88
CA VAL A 72 -6.77 -4.04 -3.76
C VAL A 72 -5.29 -3.73 -3.57
N VAL A 73 -4.83 -3.61 -2.31
CA VAL A 73 -3.40 -3.41 -1.99
C VAL A 73 -2.55 -4.49 -2.63
N ALA A 74 -2.94 -5.76 -2.52
CA ALA A 74 -2.23 -6.87 -3.14
C ALA A 74 -2.18 -6.73 -4.67
N ARG A 75 -3.31 -6.45 -5.32
CA ARG A 75 -3.35 -6.26 -6.78
C ARG A 75 -2.40 -5.13 -7.22
N ILE A 76 -2.37 -4.02 -6.49
CA ILE A 76 -1.46 -2.89 -6.75
C ILE A 76 0.00 -3.32 -6.57
N ALA A 77 0.36 -3.87 -5.40
CA ALA A 77 1.73 -4.25 -5.07
C ALA A 77 2.31 -5.32 -6.02
N HIS A 78 1.46 -6.21 -6.53
CA HIS A 78 1.85 -7.23 -7.51
C HIS A 78 1.97 -6.69 -8.95
N ALA A 79 1.40 -5.52 -9.24
CA ALA A 79 1.40 -4.97 -10.59
C ALA A 79 2.59 -4.06 -10.89
N VAL A 80 3.34 -3.66 -9.87
CA VAL A 80 4.50 -2.75 -9.94
C VAL A 80 5.75 -3.38 -9.32
N ARG A 81 6.92 -2.89 -9.72
CA ARG A 81 8.24 -3.34 -9.22
C ARG A 81 8.74 -2.47 -8.06
N VAL A 82 8.33 -1.22 -7.99
CA VAL A 82 8.68 -0.29 -6.90
C VAL A 82 8.02 -0.67 -5.56
N PRO A 83 8.55 -0.22 -4.41
CA PRO A 83 7.89 -0.37 -3.12
C PRO A 83 6.52 0.30 -3.10
N VAL A 84 5.55 -0.35 -2.45
CA VAL A 84 4.19 0.17 -2.24
C VAL A 84 3.93 0.27 -0.75
N THR A 85 3.36 1.37 -0.27
CA THR A 85 2.84 1.47 1.10
C THR A 85 1.32 1.38 1.13
N ALA A 86 0.76 0.74 2.16
CA ALA A 86 -0.69 0.62 2.32
C ALA A 86 -1.22 1.60 3.37
N ASP A 87 -2.16 2.45 2.97
CA ASP A 87 -3.03 3.19 3.89
C ASP A 87 -4.16 2.27 4.38
N MET A 88 -4.10 1.89 5.66
CA MET A 88 -5.03 0.97 6.33
C MET A 88 -5.85 1.65 7.43
N GLU A 89 -5.97 2.98 7.39
CA GLU A 89 -6.73 3.77 8.36
C GLU A 89 -6.31 3.48 9.83
N ALA A 90 -7.24 3.06 10.69
CA ALA A 90 -6.95 2.70 12.09
C ALA A 90 -6.52 1.23 12.25
N GLY A 91 -6.45 0.48 11.16
CA GLY A 91 -6.04 -0.92 11.14
C GLY A 91 -7.20 -1.91 11.19
N TYR A 92 -8.45 -1.48 10.93
CA TYR A 92 -9.64 -2.35 10.86
C TYR A 92 -9.88 -3.20 12.12
N GLY A 93 -9.81 -2.54 13.28
CA GLY A 93 -10.05 -3.14 14.59
C GLY A 93 -9.67 -2.19 15.72
N THR A 94 -9.96 -2.57 16.96
CA THR A 94 -9.75 -1.71 18.14
C THR A 94 -8.73 -2.27 19.13
N THR A 95 -8.20 -3.46 18.86
CA THR A 95 -7.23 -4.11 19.73
C THR A 95 -5.84 -4.16 19.10
N VAL A 96 -4.80 -4.28 19.94
CA VAL A 96 -3.43 -4.51 19.49
C VAL A 96 -3.32 -5.78 18.63
N LYS A 97 -4.14 -6.80 18.93
CA LYS A 97 -4.18 -8.04 18.15
C LYS A 97 -4.66 -7.76 16.72
N ASP A 98 -5.72 -6.97 16.56
CA ASP A 98 -6.24 -6.60 15.24
C ASP A 98 -5.19 -5.83 14.42
N MET A 99 -4.50 -4.88 15.06
CA MET A 99 -3.43 -4.10 14.44
C MET A 99 -2.27 -5.00 13.96
N ILE A 100 -1.86 -5.97 14.78
CA ILE A 100 -0.82 -6.95 14.40
C ILE A 100 -1.28 -7.83 13.23
N GLU A 101 -2.53 -8.27 13.24
CA GLU A 101 -3.10 -9.05 12.14
C GLU A 101 -3.13 -8.25 10.84
N THR A 102 -3.58 -7.00 10.89
CA THR A 102 -3.60 -6.11 9.73
C THR A 102 -2.20 -5.83 9.20
N ALA A 103 -1.23 -5.52 10.07
CA ALA A 103 0.16 -5.30 9.65
C ALA A 103 0.76 -6.55 8.97
N LYS A 104 0.54 -7.75 9.53
CA LYS A 104 0.98 -9.00 8.91
C LYS A 104 0.33 -9.24 7.55
N ALA A 105 -0.95 -8.90 7.42
CA ALA A 105 -1.69 -9.06 6.18
C ALA A 105 -1.23 -8.08 5.09
N VAL A 106 -0.88 -6.84 5.44
CA VAL A 106 -0.26 -5.86 4.53
C VAL A 106 1.07 -6.38 3.99
N VAL A 107 1.94 -6.87 4.88
CA VAL A 107 3.23 -7.48 4.47
C VAL A 107 3.01 -8.67 3.55
N ALA A 108 2.01 -9.52 3.85
CA ALA A 108 1.65 -10.65 2.99
C ALA A 108 1.08 -10.24 1.63
N ALA A 109 0.39 -9.09 1.56
CA ALA A 109 -0.11 -8.49 0.32
C ALA A 109 1.02 -7.86 -0.52
N GLY A 110 2.23 -7.68 0.03
CA GLY A 110 3.38 -7.14 -0.68
C GLY A 110 3.61 -5.64 -0.52
N ALA A 111 3.01 -5.04 0.52
CA ALA A 111 3.22 -3.64 0.91
C ALA A 111 3.90 -3.53 2.30
#